data_AF-A0A8T7H906-F1
#
_entry.id   AF-A0A8T7H906-F1
#
_cell.length_a   1.000
_cell.length_b   1.000
_cell.length_c   1.000
_cell.angle_alpha   90.00
_cell.angle_beta   90.00
_cell.angle_gamma   90.00
#
_symmetry.space_group_name_H-M   'P 1'
#
loop_
_entity.id
_entity.type
_entity.pdbx_description
1 polymer ?
#
loop_
_entity_poly.entity_id
_entity_poly.type
_entity_poly.pdbx_seq_one_letter_code
_entity_poly.pdbx_strand_id
1 'polypeptide(L)'
;MIEGEEVRECLMEAGCTKVAVIMEEGDCVSLIVEVRGKRFLVAVHRGSAAYYAKVVPEELAHTSSCSTLAYYPHGLYAFSNSLRGLCQEIVTKASRMIGWVRER
;
A
#
# COMPACT_ATOMS: atom_id res chain seq x y z
N MET A 1 7.34 -14.34 -6.30
CA MET A 1 7.82 -13.62 -5.12
C MET A 1 8.05 -12.15 -5.46
N ILE A 2 7.65 -11.27 -4.55
CA ILE A 2 7.91 -9.83 -4.57
C ILE A 2 8.73 -9.52 -3.32
N GLU A 3 9.78 -8.72 -3.45
CA GLU A 3 10.71 -8.45 -2.35
C GLU A 3 10.31 -7.15 -1.66
N GLY A 4 10.20 -7.16 -0.32
CA GLY A 4 9.70 -5.99 0.40
C GLY A 4 10.61 -4.78 0.32
N GLU A 5 11.92 -4.98 0.23
CA GLU A 5 12.88 -3.88 0.08
C GLU A 5 12.76 -3.21 -1.31
N GLU A 6 12.56 -3.99 -2.38
CA GLU A 6 12.30 -3.45 -3.72
C GLU A 6 11.03 -2.59 -3.74
N VAL A 7 9.96 -3.06 -3.09
CA VAL A 7 8.71 -2.31 -2.95
C VAL A 7 8.91 -1.04 -2.12
N ARG A 8 9.69 -1.13 -1.03
CA ARG A 8 10.00 -0.01 -0.16
C ARG A 8 10.74 1.10 -0.93
N GLU A 9 11.81 0.76 -1.63
CA GLU A 9 12.58 1.71 -2.44
C GLU A 9 11.69 2.36 -3.51
N CYS A 10 10.89 1.55 -4.23
CA CYS A 10 9.96 2.03 -5.24
C CYS A 10 8.92 3.02 -4.69
N LEU A 11 8.40 2.78 -3.48
CA LEU A 11 7.45 3.68 -2.82
C LEU A 11 8.10 4.98 -2.35
N MET A 12 9.35 4.92 -1.86
CA MET A 12 10.13 6.11 -1.53
C MET A 12 10.36 6.97 -2.78
N GLU A 13 10.73 6.37 -3.92
CA GLU A 13 10.86 7.08 -5.20
C GLU A 13 9.54 7.66 -5.70
N ALA A 14 8.42 6.98 -5.44
CA ALA A 14 7.10 7.42 -5.87
C ALA A 14 6.53 8.61 -5.07
N GLY A 15 7.13 8.94 -3.92
CA GLY A 15 6.77 10.11 -3.12
C GLY A 15 6.26 9.81 -1.71
N CYS A 16 6.42 8.58 -1.20
CA CYS A 16 6.25 8.31 0.23
C CYS A 16 7.40 8.93 1.04
N THR A 17 7.09 9.59 2.15
CA THR A 17 8.10 10.22 3.04
C THR A 17 8.72 9.23 4.02
N LYS A 18 7.97 8.18 4.38
CA LYS A 18 8.43 7.06 5.19
C LYS A 18 7.80 5.78 4.67
N VAL A 19 8.58 4.70 4.67
CA VAL A 19 8.12 3.36 4.31
C VAL A 19 8.81 2.34 5.21
N ALA A 20 8.04 1.47 5.84
CA ALA A 20 8.55 0.34 6.61
C ALA A 20 7.82 -0.94 6.21
N VAL A 21 8.59 -1.98 5.90
CA VAL A 21 8.08 -3.34 5.67
C VAL A 21 7.66 -3.91 7.03
N ILE A 22 6.43 -4.41 7.11
CA ILE A 22 5.88 -5.02 8.32
C ILE A 22 6.01 -6.53 8.25
N MET A 23 5.68 -7.11 7.10
CA MET A 23 5.59 -8.56 6.93
C MET A 23 5.71 -8.96 5.47
N GLU A 24 6.31 -10.12 5.23
CA GLU A 24 6.35 -10.79 3.94
C GLU A 24 5.66 -12.17 4.05
N GLU A 25 4.63 -12.39 3.24
CA GLU A 25 3.83 -13.62 3.22
C GLU A 25 3.69 -14.13 1.78
N GLY A 26 4.64 -14.96 1.35
CA GLY A 26 4.62 -15.58 0.01
C GLY A 26 4.73 -14.55 -1.13
N ASP A 27 3.63 -14.33 -1.85
CA ASP A 27 3.55 -13.33 -2.92
C ASP A 27 2.95 -11.98 -2.46
N CYS A 28 2.86 -11.77 -1.13
CA CYS A 28 2.44 -10.51 -0.54
C CYS A 28 3.49 -9.88 0.37
N VAL A 29 3.58 -8.55 0.32
CA VAL A 29 4.31 -7.73 1.27
C VAL A 29 3.34 -6.71 1.87
N SER A 30 3.31 -6.63 3.20
CA SER A 30 2.60 -5.55 3.90
C SER A 30 3.58 -4.48 4.36
N LEU A 31 3.21 -3.22 4.14
CA LEU A 31 4.00 -2.04 4.51
C LEU A 31 3.15 -1.02 5.23
N ILE A 32 3.77 -0.22 6.08
CA ILE A 32 3.25 1.08 6.49
C ILE A 32 3.96 2.17 5.68
N VAL A 33 3.18 3.09 5.13
CA VAL A 33 3.68 4.21 4.33
C VAL A 33 3.15 5.53 4.86
N GLU A 34 3.95 6.59 4.75
CA GLU A 34 3.55 7.95 5.04
C GLU A 34 3.47 8.75 3.73
N VAL A 35 2.32 9.38 3.47
CA VAL A 35 2.09 10.27 2.34
C VAL A 35 1.50 11.56 2.86
N ARG A 36 2.22 12.68 2.67
CA ARG A 36 1.83 14.03 3.13
C ARG A 36 1.42 14.07 4.62
N GLY A 37 2.17 13.38 5.47
CA GLY A 37 1.96 13.34 6.92
C GLY A 37 0.80 12.46 7.39
N LYS A 38 0.17 11.67 6.50
CA LYS A 38 -0.84 10.66 6.86
C LYS A 38 -0.30 9.26 6.62
N ARG A 39 -0.62 8.32 7.52
CA ARG A 39 -0.15 6.94 7.49
C ARG A 39 -1.19 5.99 6.89
N PHE A 40 -0.71 5.04 6.10
CA PHE A 40 -1.52 4.03 5.44
C PHE A 40 -0.87 2.66 5.58
N LEU A 41 -1.71 1.64 5.73
CA LEU A 41 -1.31 0.25 5.56
C LEU A 41 -1.53 -0.15 4.11
N VAL A 42 -0.51 -0.79 3.53
CA VAL A 42 -0.50 -1.21 2.14
C VAL A 42 -0.15 -2.68 2.07
N ALA A 43 -1.05 -3.50 1.53
CA ALA A 43 -0.76 -4.89 1.18
C ALA A 43 -0.51 -4.95 -0.33
N VAL A 44 0.72 -5.27 -0.73
CA VAL A 44 1.14 -5.39 -2.13
C VAL A 44 1.24 -6.85 -2.50
N HIS A 45 0.62 -7.23 -3.62
CA HIS A 45 0.60 -8.58 -4.13
C HIS A 45 1.15 -8.65 -5.57
N ARG A 46 1.83 -9.74 -5.88
CA ARG A 46 2.20 -10.11 -7.25
C ARG A 46 1.25 -11.19 -7.76
N GLY A 47 0.33 -10.82 -8.64
CA GLY A 47 -0.49 -11.78 -9.39
C GLY A 47 0.26 -12.41 -10.56
N SER A 48 -0.40 -13.31 -11.28
CA SER A 48 0.18 -13.99 -12.45
C SER A 48 0.45 -13.04 -13.63
N ALA A 49 -0.36 -12.00 -13.78
CA ALA A 49 -0.31 -11.07 -14.92
C ALA A 49 -0.05 -9.61 -14.54
N ALA A 50 -0.24 -9.23 -13.27
CA ALA A 50 -0.17 -7.85 -12.82
C ALA A 50 0.15 -7.76 -11.32
N TYR A 51 0.59 -6.58 -10.91
CA TYR A 51 0.71 -6.19 -9.51
C TYR A 51 -0.57 -5.52 -9.05
N TYR A 52 -0.96 -5.77 -7.82
CA TYR A 52 -2.07 -5.07 -7.19
C TYR A 52 -1.75 -4.78 -5.73
N ALA A 53 -2.39 -3.75 -5.21
CA ALA A 53 -2.26 -3.40 -3.81
C ALA A 53 -3.57 -2.94 -3.23
N LYS A 54 -3.73 -3.15 -1.93
CA LYS A 54 -4.81 -2.58 -1.13
C LYS A 54 -4.22 -1.51 -0.22
N VAL A 55 -4.74 -0.29 -0.32
CA VAL A 55 -4.33 0.88 0.45
C VAL A 55 -5.42 1.23 1.45
N VAL A 56 -5.11 1.21 2.74
CA VAL A 56 -6.07 1.44 3.84
C VAL A 56 -5.52 2.53 4.75
N PRO A 57 -6.31 3.52 5.22
CA PRO A 57 -5.83 4.46 6.24
C PRO A 57 -5.50 3.67 7.49
N GLU A 58 -4.33 3.92 8.08
CA GLU A 58 -3.86 3.15 9.24
C GLU A 58 -4.85 3.25 10.41
N GLU A 59 -5.44 4.43 10.65
CA GLU A 59 -6.43 4.65 11.71
C GLU A 59 -7.73 3.84 11.55
N LEU A 60 -8.01 3.34 10.34
CA LEU A 60 -9.18 2.52 10.03
C LEU A 60 -8.84 1.04 9.93
N ALA A 61 -7.57 0.65 10.05
CA ALA A 61 -7.13 -0.72 9.92
C ALA A 61 -6.76 -1.30 11.29
N HIS A 62 -7.38 -2.43 11.65
CA HIS A 62 -7.09 -3.14 12.90
C HIS A 62 -6.16 -4.35 12.72
N THR A 63 -5.47 -4.44 11.59
CA THR A 63 -4.59 -5.55 11.24
C THR A 63 -3.57 -5.13 10.20
N SER A 64 -2.38 -5.74 10.25
CA SER A 64 -1.34 -5.62 9.24
C SER A 64 -1.22 -6.85 8.33
N SER A 65 -2.03 -7.90 8.56
CA SER A 65 -1.98 -9.10 7.72
C SER A 65 -2.41 -8.79 6.29
N CYS A 66 -1.61 -9.24 5.33
CA CYS A 66 -1.89 -9.13 3.90
C CYS A 66 -3.27 -9.66 3.53
N SER A 67 -3.56 -10.89 3.96
CA SER A 67 -4.82 -11.57 3.66
C SER A 67 -6.04 -10.81 4.20
N THR A 68 -5.93 -10.22 5.39
CA THR A 68 -7.05 -9.50 6.01
C THR A 68 -7.19 -8.09 5.44
N LEU A 69 -6.09 -7.38 5.21
CA LEU A 69 -6.10 -6.05 4.58
C LEU A 69 -6.78 -6.09 3.22
N ALA A 70 -6.57 -7.14 2.42
CA ALA A 70 -7.22 -7.31 1.12
C ALA A 70 -8.75 -7.12 1.20
N TYR A 71 -9.40 -7.65 2.24
CA TYR A 71 -10.86 -7.58 2.40
C TYR A 71 -11.36 -6.37 3.21
N TYR A 72 -10.47 -5.45 3.62
CA TYR A 72 -10.87 -4.29 4.40
C TYR A 72 -11.78 -3.34 3.58
N PRO A 73 -12.95 -2.93 4.11
CA PRO A 73 -13.92 -2.15 3.35
C PRO A 73 -13.47 -0.70 3.12
N HIS A 74 -12.68 -0.13 4.04
CA HIS A 74 -12.32 1.29 4.03
C HIS A 74 -11.03 1.62 3.26
N GLY A 75 -10.67 0.80 2.28
CA GLY A 75 -9.46 0.96 1.47
C GLY A 75 -9.70 0.90 -0.02
N LEU A 76 -8.77 1.49 -0.78
CA LEU A 76 -8.79 1.48 -2.24
C LEU A 76 -7.83 0.44 -2.80
N TYR A 77 -8.21 -0.14 -3.93
CA TYR A 77 -7.31 -0.96 -4.71
C TYR A 77 -6.52 -0.13 -5.72
N ALA A 78 -5.26 -0.53 -5.93
CA ALA A 78 -4.36 -0.05 -6.96
C ALA A 78 -3.92 -1.24 -7.82
N PHE A 79 -3.76 -1.03 -9.13
CA PHE A 79 -3.39 -2.08 -10.08
C PHE A 79 -2.39 -1.53 -11.09
N SER A 80 -1.40 -2.36 -11.49
CA SER A 80 -0.50 -2.03 -12.57
C SER A 80 0.20 -3.26 -13.14
N ASN A 81 0.61 -3.20 -14.39
CA ASN A 81 1.42 -4.25 -15.03
C ASN A 81 2.91 -4.16 -14.68
N SER A 82 3.33 -3.17 -13.90
CA SER A 82 4.71 -2.98 -13.45
C SER A 82 4.76 -2.53 -12.00
N LEU A 83 5.83 -2.87 -11.27
CA LEU A 83 6.00 -2.44 -9.89
C LEU A 83 6.04 -0.91 -9.77
N ARG A 84 6.82 -0.23 -10.64
CA ARG A 84 6.90 1.23 -10.69
C ARG A 84 5.53 1.89 -10.90
N GLY A 85 4.73 1.37 -11.84
CA GLY A 85 3.37 1.87 -12.07
C GLY A 85 2.45 1.62 -10.87
N LEU A 86 2.62 0.50 -10.17
CA LEU A 86 1.85 0.22 -8.96
C LEU A 86 2.19 1.22 -7.84
N CYS A 87 3.47 1.50 -7.58
CA CYS A 87 3.90 2.46 -6.56
C CYS A 87 3.29 3.85 -6.80
N GLN A 88 3.23 4.29 -8.05
CA GLN A 88 2.58 5.56 -8.44
C GLN A 88 1.06 5.54 -8.18
N GLU A 89 0.38 4.44 -8.51
CA GLU A 89 -1.04 4.29 -8.19
C GLU A 89 -1.29 4.27 -6.67
N ILE A 90 -0.43 3.60 -5.88
CA ILE A 90 -0.53 3.58 -4.41
C ILE A 90 -0.48 5.00 -3.84
N VAL A 91 0.53 5.80 -4.23
CA VAL A 91 0.66 7.20 -3.78
C VAL A 91 -0.55 8.03 -4.21
N THR A 92 -1.07 7.79 -5.42
CA THR A 92 -2.27 8.45 -5.93
C THR A 92 -3.51 8.10 -5.09
N LYS A 93 -3.74 6.82 -4.76
CA LYS A 93 -4.87 6.41 -3.91
C LYS A 93 -4.74 6.95 -2.49
N ALA A 94 -3.56 6.81 -1.88
CA ALA A 94 -3.28 7.35 -0.55
C ALA A 94 -3.56 8.86 -0.50
N SER A 95 -3.08 9.62 -1.50
CA SER A 95 -3.31 11.07 -1.59
C SER A 95 -4.79 11.42 -1.70
N ARG A 96 -5.58 10.66 -2.47
CA ARG A 96 -7.05 10.86 -2.57
C ARG A 96 -7.75 10.63 -1.24
N MET A 97 -7.30 9.63 -0.48
CA MET A 97 -7.90 9.24 0.80
C MET A 97 -7.60 10.21 1.95
N ILE A 98 -6.61 11.11 1.80
CA ILE A 98 -6.32 12.16 2.81
C ILE A 98 -7.55 13.05 3.06
N GLY A 99 -8.38 13.28 2.04
CA GLY A 99 -9.63 14.05 2.20
C GLY A 99 -10.66 13.34 3.08
N TRP A 100 -10.70 12.00 3.03
CA TRP A 100 -11.69 11.19 3.76
C TRP A 100 -11.41 11.13 5.26
N VAL A 101 -10.13 11.20 5.62
CA VAL A 101 -9.62 11.15 7.00
C VAL A 101 -9.87 12.46 7.76
N ARG A 102 -10.20 13.56 7.07
CA ARG A 102 -10.36 14.90 7.69
C ARG A 102 -11.78 15.26 8.11
N GLU A 103 -12.79 14.47 7.74
CA GLU A 103 -14.20 14.78 8.02
C GLU A 103 -14.72 14.13 9.32
N ARG A 104 -13.85 13.76 10.25
CA ARG A 104 -14.22 13.21 11.56
C ARG A 104 -13.42 13.83 12.69
#